data_AF-A0A6G0Y018-F1
#
_entry.id   AF-A0A6G0Y018-F1
#
_cell.length_a   1.000
_cell.length_b   1.000
_cell.length_c   1.000
_cell.angle_alpha   90.00
_cell.angle_beta   90.00
_cell.angle_gamma   90.00
#
_symmetry.space_group_name_H-M   'P 1'
#
loop_
_entity.id
_entity.type
_entity.pdbx_description
1 polymer ?
#
loop_
_entity_poly.entity_id
_entity_poly.type
_entity_poly.pdbx_seq_one_letter_code
_entity_poly.pdbx_strand_id
1 'polypeptide(L)'
;NIKNSVLHPCDSERKLYFLPDVPHLFKNIKQAIINDKVITIPDNVVKEYNLTSNTVDCKHIEELRKHQNEFELKLFHKLNLEDIQKPNYFDKMKVSKATSVINMDVAASLSYLVDNEDYHSSYKTTAWFIRQVAKWFTLMSSRNPVVGLSKLNPEKYMETLQFLNKFMDLFRNIKIGYKKTWKPC
;
A
#
# COMPACT_ATOMS: atom_id res chain seq x y z
N ASN A 1 16.44 -16.22 5.35
CA ASN A 1 16.62 -15.19 6.39
C ASN A 1 17.28 -13.96 5.78
N ILE A 2 16.61 -12.80 5.79
CA ILE A 2 17.19 -11.54 5.30
C ILE A 2 18.02 -10.96 6.45
N LYS A 3 19.34 -10.82 6.24
CA LYS A 3 20.23 -10.19 7.21
C LYS A 3 20.29 -8.69 6.91
N ASN A 4 19.62 -7.87 7.71
CA ASN A 4 19.58 -6.40 7.55
C ASN A 4 20.54 -5.67 8.51
N SER A 5 21.56 -6.35 9.04
CA SER A 5 22.55 -5.76 9.94
C SER A 5 23.96 -6.27 9.74
N VAL A 6 24.92 -5.42 10.08
CA VAL A 6 26.37 -5.73 10.15
C VAL A 6 26.92 -5.33 11.52
N LEU A 7 28.06 -5.91 11.90
CA LEU A 7 28.77 -5.48 13.10
C LEU A 7 29.37 -4.08 12.89
N HIS A 8 29.43 -3.29 13.95
CA HIS A 8 30.05 -1.99 13.89
C HIS A 8 31.57 -2.16 13.67
N PRO A 9 32.18 -1.40 12.73
CA PRO A 9 33.57 -1.64 12.32
C PRO A 9 34.60 -1.44 13.44
N CYS A 10 34.25 -0.64 14.46
CA CYS A 10 35.13 -0.36 15.61
C CYS A 10 34.65 -0.98 16.94
N ASP A 11 33.48 -1.62 16.95
CA ASP A 11 32.86 -2.14 18.19
C ASP A 11 32.11 -3.44 17.88
N SER A 12 32.68 -4.57 18.28
CA SER A 12 32.11 -5.89 18.01
C SER A 12 30.80 -6.17 18.74
N GLU A 13 30.46 -5.39 19.78
CA GLU A 13 29.24 -5.58 20.56
C GLU A 13 28.04 -4.83 19.95
N ARG A 14 28.28 -3.92 19.01
CA ARG A 14 27.23 -3.11 18.38
C ARG A 14 26.87 -3.60 16.99
N LYS A 15 25.57 -3.59 16.68
CA LYS A 15 25.02 -3.87 15.35
C LYS A 15 24.50 -2.60 14.69
N LEU A 16 24.85 -2.43 13.42
CA LEU A 16 24.30 -1.41 12.54
C LEU A 16 23.18 -2.03 11.71
N TYR A 17 21.97 -1.49 11.82
CA TYR A 17 20.81 -1.93 11.05
C TYR A 17 20.61 -1.01 9.85
N PHE A 18 20.35 -1.60 8.69
CA PHE A 18 20.02 -0.87 7.47
C PHE A 18 18.51 -0.79 7.32
N LEU A 19 18.02 0.44 7.19
CA LEU A 19 16.62 0.74 6.94
C LEU A 19 16.51 1.54 5.65
N PRO A 20 15.67 1.10 4.69
CA PRO A 20 15.39 1.88 3.50
C PRO A 20 14.55 3.11 3.84
N ASP A 21 14.62 4.14 2.99
CA ASP A 21 13.77 5.31 3.16
C ASP A 21 12.31 4.99 2.84
N VAL A 22 11.46 5.03 3.87
CA VAL A 22 10.06 4.62 3.81
C VAL A 22 9.24 5.47 2.82
N PRO A 23 9.32 6.82 2.81
CA PRO A 23 8.67 7.63 1.79
C PRO A 23 9.07 7.28 0.35
N HIS A 24 10.33 6.95 0.08
CA HIS A 24 10.76 6.48 -1.24
C HIS A 24 10.11 5.15 -1.62
N LEU A 25 10.08 4.17 -0.72
CA LEU A 25 9.38 2.90 -0.95
C LEU A 25 7.89 3.12 -1.23
N PHE A 26 7.22 3.95 -0.42
CA PHE A 26 5.81 4.25 -0.61
C PHE A 26 5.49 4.85 -1.99
N LYS A 27 6.34 5.77 -2.46
CA LYS A 27 6.24 6.34 -3.82
C LYS A 27 6.46 5.30 -4.91
N ASN A 28 7.40 4.37 -4.72
CA ASN A 28 7.63 3.27 -5.66
C ASN A 28 6.43 2.32 -5.73
N ILE A 29 5.77 2.03 -4.61
CA ILE A 29 4.55 1.21 -4.59
C ILE A 29 3.44 1.90 -5.38
N LYS A 30 3.21 3.20 -5.16
CA LYS A 30 2.28 3.99 -5.98
C LYS A 30 2.65 3.92 -7.46
N GLN A 31 3.94 3.98 -7.77
CA GLN A 31 4.39 3.90 -9.14
C GLN A 31 4.17 2.52 -9.76
N ALA A 32 4.33 1.43 -9.00
CA ALA A 32 4.04 0.07 -9.43
C ALA A 32 2.55 -0.10 -9.74
N ILE A 33 1.66 0.42 -8.89
CA ILE A 33 0.21 0.41 -9.15
C ILE A 33 -0.09 1.10 -10.49
N ILE A 34 0.43 2.30 -10.71
CA ILE A 34 0.07 3.12 -11.88
C ILE A 34 0.76 2.69 -13.18
N ASN A 35 2.07 2.46 -13.15
CA ASN A 35 2.84 2.19 -14.38
C ASN A 35 2.74 0.74 -14.82
N ASP A 36 2.82 -0.20 -13.86
CA ASP A 36 2.76 -1.61 -14.18
C ASP A 36 1.31 -2.13 -14.29
N LYS A 37 0.34 -1.28 -13.89
CA LYS A 37 -1.12 -1.42 -13.98
C LYS A 37 -1.72 -2.56 -13.16
N VAL A 38 -0.96 -3.62 -12.93
CA VAL A 38 -1.41 -4.87 -12.34
C VAL A 38 -0.39 -5.34 -11.31
N ILE A 39 -0.87 -5.63 -10.10
CA ILE A 39 -0.12 -6.35 -9.07
C ILE A 39 -0.86 -7.64 -8.76
N THR A 40 -0.18 -8.78 -8.86
CA THR A 40 -0.73 -10.09 -8.48
C THR A 40 -0.34 -10.39 -7.03
N ILE A 41 -1.37 -10.59 -6.21
CA ILE A 41 -1.29 -11.03 -4.82
C ILE A 41 -1.17 -12.58 -4.80
N PRO A 42 -0.43 -13.15 -3.86
CA PRO A 42 -0.36 -14.60 -3.66
C PRO A 42 -1.70 -15.26 -3.33
N ASP A 43 -1.94 -16.48 -3.84
CA ASP A 43 -3.21 -17.19 -3.67
C ASP A 43 -3.50 -17.58 -2.21
N ASN A 44 -2.46 -17.75 -1.36
CA ASN A 44 -2.65 -17.99 0.08
C ASN A 44 -3.30 -16.78 0.77
N VAL A 45 -2.90 -15.56 0.39
CA VAL A 45 -3.48 -14.33 0.92
C VAL A 45 -4.92 -14.17 0.43
N VAL A 46 -5.19 -14.50 -0.83
CA VAL A 46 -6.55 -14.47 -1.39
C VAL A 46 -7.49 -15.37 -0.59
N LYS A 47 -7.04 -16.59 -0.24
CA LYS A 47 -7.82 -17.52 0.58
C LYS A 47 -7.97 -17.04 2.02
N GLU A 48 -6.89 -16.58 2.65
CA GLU A 48 -6.90 -16.12 4.05
C GLU A 48 -7.88 -14.96 4.27
N TYR A 49 -7.92 -14.02 3.32
CA TYR A 49 -8.74 -12.81 3.42
C TYR A 49 -10.06 -12.89 2.62
N ASN A 50 -10.39 -14.07 2.08
CA ASN A 50 -11.56 -14.31 1.23
C ASN A 50 -11.71 -13.26 0.10
N LEU A 51 -10.59 -12.95 -0.57
CA LEU A 51 -10.56 -12.00 -1.66
C LEU A 51 -11.18 -12.61 -2.92
N THR A 52 -11.87 -11.78 -3.67
CA THR A 52 -12.61 -12.14 -4.88
C THR A 52 -11.71 -12.31 -6.11
N SER A 53 -10.49 -11.77 -6.03
CA SER A 53 -9.49 -11.85 -7.08
C SER A 53 -8.10 -11.85 -6.46
N ASN A 54 -7.11 -12.32 -7.21
CA ASN A 54 -5.70 -12.19 -6.87
C ASN A 54 -5.05 -10.95 -7.51
N THR A 55 -5.85 -10.11 -8.18
CA THR A 55 -5.34 -9.00 -8.99
C THR A 55 -5.75 -7.65 -8.43
N VAL A 56 -4.75 -6.80 -8.20
CA VAL A 56 -4.90 -5.36 -7.94
C VAL A 56 -4.72 -4.64 -9.26
N ASP A 57 -5.73 -3.89 -9.68
CA ASP A 57 -5.75 -3.19 -10.98
C ASP A 57 -5.91 -1.68 -10.79
N CYS A 58 -5.05 -0.90 -11.44
CA CYS A 58 -5.13 0.56 -11.48
C CYS A 58 -6.45 1.06 -12.08
N LYS A 59 -7.05 0.29 -13.00
CA LYS A 59 -8.34 0.63 -13.62
C LYS A 59 -9.44 0.84 -12.59
N HIS A 60 -9.46 0.07 -11.49
CA HIS A 60 -10.45 0.26 -10.44
C HIS A 60 -10.37 1.66 -9.81
N ILE A 61 -9.16 2.23 -9.69
CA ILE A 61 -8.94 3.59 -9.16
C ILE A 61 -9.34 4.64 -10.22
N GLU A 62 -9.04 4.39 -11.49
CA GLU A 62 -9.46 5.25 -12.61
C GLU A 62 -10.99 5.33 -12.72
N GLU A 63 -11.68 4.19 -12.62
CA GLU A 63 -13.14 4.08 -12.70
C GLU A 63 -13.81 4.72 -11.48
N LEU A 64 -13.28 4.51 -10.26
CA LEU A 64 -13.71 5.25 -9.07
C LEU A 64 -13.63 6.77 -9.28
N ARG A 65 -12.57 7.26 -9.94
CA ARG A 65 -12.43 8.70 -10.20
C ARG A 65 -13.47 9.20 -11.19
N LYS A 66 -13.75 8.42 -12.24
CA LYS A 66 -14.78 8.74 -13.25
C LYS A 66 -16.16 8.83 -12.60
N HIS A 67 -16.53 7.81 -11.83
CA HIS A 67 -17.79 7.78 -11.10
C HIS A 67 -17.96 9.01 -10.21
N GLN A 68 -16.93 9.38 -9.44
CA GLN A 68 -16.99 10.59 -8.59
C GLN A 68 -17.08 11.92 -9.36
N ASN A 69 -16.81 11.97 -10.67
CA ASN A 69 -17.03 13.20 -11.45
C ASN A 69 -18.50 13.37 -11.89
N GLU A 70 -19.31 12.32 -11.78
CA GLU A 70 -20.74 12.35 -12.11
C GLU A 70 -21.58 12.96 -10.97
N PHE A 71 -20.99 13.09 -9.77
CA PHE A 71 -21.66 13.63 -8.58
C PHE A 71 -21.01 14.93 -8.12
N GLU A 72 -21.84 15.87 -7.64
CA GLU A 72 -21.36 17.11 -7.00
C GLU A 72 -20.62 16.81 -5.69
N LEU A 73 -21.08 15.82 -4.93
CA LEU A 73 -20.46 15.35 -3.70
C LEU A 73 -19.58 14.12 -3.97
N LYS A 74 -18.27 14.31 -3.88
CA LYS A 74 -17.27 13.27 -4.13
C LYS A 74 -17.06 12.40 -2.90
N LEU A 75 -17.02 11.08 -3.10
CA LEU A 75 -16.64 10.12 -2.06
C LEU A 75 -15.23 10.39 -1.50
N PHE A 76 -14.31 10.86 -2.33
CA PHE A 76 -12.97 11.27 -1.95
C PHE A 76 -12.42 12.36 -2.88
N HIS A 77 -12.51 13.61 -2.41
CA HIS A 77 -12.15 14.80 -3.20
C HIS A 77 -10.66 14.96 -3.54
N LYS A 78 -9.74 14.28 -2.84
CA LYS A 78 -8.29 14.48 -3.01
C LYS A 78 -7.67 13.65 -4.14
N LEU A 79 -8.41 12.70 -4.72
CA LEU A 79 -7.92 11.90 -5.84
C LEU A 79 -8.04 12.72 -7.13
N ASN A 80 -6.91 13.17 -7.67
CA ASN A 80 -6.88 13.97 -8.90
C ASN A 80 -6.45 13.14 -10.11
N LEU A 81 -6.85 13.58 -11.32
CA LEU A 81 -6.44 12.93 -12.57
C LEU A 81 -4.92 12.91 -12.73
N GLU A 82 -4.24 13.99 -12.35
CA GLU A 82 -2.77 14.09 -12.35
C GLU A 82 -2.08 13.06 -11.45
N ASP A 83 -2.79 12.56 -10.43
CA ASP A 83 -2.21 11.62 -9.47
C ASP A 83 -2.19 10.19 -10.04
N ILE A 84 -3.10 9.89 -10.97
CA ILE A 84 -3.29 8.59 -11.63
C ILE A 84 -2.66 8.58 -13.02
N GLN A 85 -2.74 9.69 -13.75
CA GLN A 85 -2.06 9.86 -15.04
C GLN A 85 -0.55 9.95 -14.84
N LYS A 86 0.19 9.69 -15.92
CA LYS A 86 1.66 9.56 -15.92
C LYS A 86 2.28 10.77 -15.19
N PRO A 87 2.84 10.59 -13.98
CA PRO A 87 3.23 11.72 -13.14
C PRO A 87 4.36 12.49 -13.80
N ASN A 88 4.30 13.83 -13.75
CA ASN A 88 5.44 14.67 -14.12
C ASN A 88 6.62 14.35 -13.19
N TYR A 89 7.86 14.59 -13.64
CA TYR A 89 9.09 14.28 -12.89
C TYR A 89 9.05 14.83 -11.45
N PHE A 90 8.57 16.05 -11.28
CA PHE A 90 8.42 16.69 -9.97
C PHE A 90 7.35 16.03 -9.09
N ASP A 91 6.24 15.57 -9.68
CA ASP A 91 5.16 14.93 -8.93
C ASP A 91 5.52 13.52 -8.48
N LYS A 92 6.41 12.83 -9.21
CA LYS A 92 6.99 11.56 -8.77
C LYS A 92 7.74 11.69 -7.46
N MET A 93 8.26 12.88 -7.14
CA MET A 93 9.02 13.11 -5.90
C MET A 93 8.14 13.42 -4.70
N LYS A 94 6.90 13.88 -4.91
CA LYS A 94 5.97 14.31 -3.87
C LYS A 94 5.30 13.11 -3.19
N VAL A 95 5.54 12.94 -1.90
CA VAL A 95 4.89 11.90 -1.09
C VAL A 95 3.39 12.14 -1.00
N SER A 96 2.95 13.41 -0.95
CA SER A 96 1.52 13.79 -0.92
C SER A 96 0.73 13.24 -2.11
N LYS A 97 1.36 13.16 -3.30
CA LYS A 97 0.77 12.57 -4.51
C LYS A 97 0.65 11.04 -4.42
N ALA A 98 1.45 10.39 -3.58
CA ALA A 98 1.26 8.98 -3.27
C ALA A 98 0.14 8.76 -2.25
N THR A 99 0.02 9.64 -1.24
CA THR A 99 -1.03 9.58 -0.21
C THR A 99 -2.43 9.94 -0.72
N SER A 100 -2.55 10.62 -1.87
CA SER A 100 -3.85 10.84 -2.53
C SER A 100 -4.36 9.59 -3.25
N VAL A 101 -3.48 8.69 -3.67
CA VAL A 101 -3.85 7.42 -4.33
C VAL A 101 -3.95 6.29 -3.31
N ILE A 102 -2.94 6.14 -2.46
CA ILE A 102 -2.89 5.10 -1.43
C ILE A 102 -3.42 5.70 -0.12
N ASN A 103 -4.73 5.62 0.04
CA ASN A 103 -5.45 6.18 1.18
C ASN A 103 -6.54 5.23 1.68
N MET A 104 -6.82 5.27 2.99
CA MET A 104 -7.94 4.53 3.58
C MET A 104 -9.28 4.93 2.97
N ASP A 105 -9.47 6.22 2.67
CA ASP A 105 -10.70 6.73 2.07
C ASP A 105 -10.91 6.18 0.65
N VAL A 106 -9.85 6.13 -0.17
CA VAL A 106 -9.90 5.51 -1.51
C VAL A 106 -10.31 4.04 -1.40
N ALA A 107 -9.74 3.30 -0.44
CA ALA A 107 -10.13 1.91 -0.23
C ALA A 107 -11.58 1.76 0.25
N ALA A 108 -12.05 2.68 1.10
CA ALA A 108 -13.45 2.72 1.53
C ALA A 108 -14.38 2.99 0.34
N SER A 109 -14.07 3.99 -0.50
CA SER A 109 -14.86 4.29 -1.69
C SER A 109 -14.91 3.12 -2.68
N LEU A 110 -13.78 2.43 -2.92
CA LEU A 110 -13.77 1.23 -3.76
C LEU A 110 -14.66 0.10 -3.20
N SER A 111 -14.70 -0.05 -1.88
CA SER A 111 -15.60 -1.04 -1.25
C SER A 111 -17.06 -0.61 -1.39
N TYR A 112 -17.33 0.68 -1.18
CA TYR A 112 -18.67 1.27 -1.33
C TYR A 112 -19.26 1.03 -2.71
N LEU A 113 -18.48 1.19 -3.77
CA LEU A 113 -18.93 0.93 -5.15
C LEU A 113 -19.41 -0.52 -5.35
N VAL A 114 -18.71 -1.49 -4.76
CA VAL A 114 -19.12 -2.90 -4.86
C VAL A 114 -20.37 -3.17 -4.03
N ASP A 115 -20.47 -2.55 -2.86
CA ASP A 115 -21.56 -2.82 -1.93
C ASP A 115 -22.85 -2.09 -2.31
N ASN A 116 -22.78 -1.00 -3.10
CA ASN A 116 -23.92 -0.11 -3.36
C ASN A 116 -24.17 0.21 -4.84
N GLU A 117 -23.18 0.07 -5.74
CA GLU A 117 -23.25 0.59 -7.13
C GLU A 117 -23.05 -0.51 -8.20
N ASP A 118 -23.26 -1.79 -7.85
CA ASP A 118 -23.13 -2.97 -8.72
C ASP A 118 -21.76 -3.14 -9.41
N TYR A 119 -20.69 -2.61 -8.80
CA TYR A 119 -19.33 -2.78 -9.32
C TYR A 119 -18.80 -4.20 -9.08
N HIS A 120 -17.96 -4.66 -10.01
CA HIS A 120 -17.37 -5.99 -9.93
C HIS A 120 -16.58 -6.19 -8.63
N SER A 121 -16.75 -7.36 -8.02
CA SER A 121 -16.20 -7.66 -6.69
C SER A 121 -14.67 -7.59 -6.61
N SER A 122 -13.95 -7.63 -7.74
CA SER A 122 -12.48 -7.44 -7.82
C SER A 122 -11.99 -6.12 -7.21
N TYR A 123 -12.85 -5.10 -7.17
CA TYR A 123 -12.55 -3.81 -6.53
C TYR A 123 -12.22 -3.97 -5.04
N LYS A 124 -12.86 -4.92 -4.35
CA LYS A 124 -12.56 -5.24 -2.94
C LYS A 124 -11.13 -5.73 -2.75
N THR A 125 -10.57 -6.43 -3.73
CA THR A 125 -9.17 -6.88 -3.72
C THR A 125 -8.22 -5.68 -3.78
N THR A 126 -8.52 -4.70 -4.64
CA THR A 126 -7.72 -3.46 -4.76
C THR A 126 -7.87 -2.60 -3.51
N ALA A 127 -9.09 -2.45 -2.99
CA ALA A 127 -9.37 -1.77 -1.73
C ALA A 127 -8.57 -2.39 -0.57
N TRP A 128 -8.60 -3.72 -0.44
CA TRP A 128 -7.85 -4.44 0.59
C TRP A 128 -6.35 -4.16 0.51
N PHE A 129 -5.77 -4.22 -0.69
CA PHE A 129 -4.35 -3.95 -0.89
C PHE A 129 -3.97 -2.51 -0.51
N ILE A 130 -4.77 -1.52 -0.95
CA ILE A 130 -4.57 -0.11 -0.60
C ILE A 130 -4.61 0.08 0.92
N ARG A 131 -5.52 -0.58 1.64
CA ARG A 131 -5.57 -0.54 3.12
C ARG A 131 -4.29 -1.08 3.74
N GLN A 132 -3.75 -2.19 3.24
CA GLN A 132 -2.51 -2.76 3.77
C GLN A 132 -1.34 -1.77 3.62
N VAL A 133 -1.18 -1.18 2.43
CA VAL A 133 -0.07 -0.25 2.16
C VAL A 133 -0.26 1.06 2.95
N ALA A 134 -1.48 1.58 3.06
CA ALA A 134 -1.78 2.77 3.84
C ALA A 134 -1.53 2.56 5.36
N LYS A 135 -1.95 1.41 5.91
CA LYS A 135 -1.67 1.04 7.32
C LYS A 135 -0.17 0.91 7.54
N TRP A 136 0.54 0.23 6.66
CA TRP A 136 2.01 0.09 6.74
C TRP A 136 2.71 1.45 6.71
N PHE A 137 2.38 2.32 5.75
CA PHE A 137 3.00 3.64 5.67
C PHE A 137 2.74 4.46 6.92
N THR A 138 1.52 4.46 7.44
CA THR A 138 1.13 5.16 8.67
C THR A 138 1.97 4.70 9.86
N LEU A 139 2.17 3.40 10.02
CA LEU A 139 3.00 2.81 11.09
C LEU A 139 4.47 3.21 10.95
N MET A 140 5.01 3.10 9.73
CA MET A 140 6.44 3.34 9.45
C MET A 140 6.80 4.84 9.46
N SER A 141 5.85 5.74 9.18
CA SER A 141 6.06 7.19 9.24
C SER A 141 5.57 7.85 10.53
N SER A 142 5.00 7.07 11.47
CA SER A 142 4.43 7.62 12.70
C SER A 142 5.51 8.27 13.55
N ARG A 143 5.25 9.52 13.96
CA ARG A 143 6.04 10.25 14.96
C ARG A 143 5.40 10.21 16.35
N ASN A 144 4.20 9.63 16.47
CA ASN A 144 3.46 9.58 17.72
C ASN A 144 3.58 8.17 18.34
N PRO A 145 4.05 8.05 19.60
CA PRO A 145 4.13 6.77 20.30
C PRO A 145 2.81 5.99 20.36
N VAL A 146 1.66 6.66 20.30
CA VAL A 146 0.34 6.01 20.35
C VAL A 146 0.02 5.24 19.06
N VAL A 147 0.57 5.67 17.92
CA VAL A 147 0.35 5.05 16.60
C VAL A 147 1.56 4.24 16.16
N GLY A 148 2.75 4.56 16.66
CA GLY A 148 3.97 3.80 16.40
C GLY A 148 4.07 2.51 17.21
N LEU A 149 5.14 1.75 16.99
CA LEU A 149 5.51 0.58 17.79
C LEU A 149 5.88 1.01 19.23
N SER A 150 4.88 1.10 20.09
CA SER A 150 5.05 1.44 21.50
C SER A 150 4.76 0.25 22.40
N LYS A 151 5.57 0.12 23.46
CA LYS A 151 5.38 -0.90 24.50
C LYS A 151 4.36 -0.49 25.56
N LEU A 152 3.75 0.70 25.44
CA LEU A 152 2.73 1.19 26.37
C LEU A 152 1.46 0.32 26.36
N ASN A 153 1.14 -0.28 25.21
CA ASN A 153 0.04 -1.23 25.08
C ASN A 153 0.56 -2.54 24.44
N PRO A 154 0.76 -3.60 25.23
CA PRO A 154 1.29 -4.88 24.75
C PRO A 154 0.44 -5.54 23.66
N GLU A 155 -0.89 -5.42 23.72
CA GLU A 155 -1.78 -6.02 22.72
C GLU A 155 -1.62 -5.33 21.36
N LYS A 156 -1.67 -3.99 21.34
CA LYS A 156 -1.43 -3.20 20.11
C LYS A 156 -0.04 -3.41 19.55
N TYR A 157 0.96 -3.57 20.42
CA TYR A 157 2.32 -3.89 20.04
C TYR A 157 2.38 -5.23 19.28
N MET A 158 1.75 -6.27 19.83
CA MET A 158 1.71 -7.60 19.20
C MET A 158 0.91 -7.59 17.90
N GLU A 159 -0.25 -6.92 17.86
CA GLU A 159 -1.04 -6.78 16.62
C GLU A 159 -0.23 -6.08 15.52
N THR A 160 0.50 -5.01 15.88
CA THR A 160 1.34 -4.26 14.95
C THR A 160 2.50 -5.12 14.42
N LEU A 161 3.15 -5.89 15.30
CA LEU A 161 4.20 -6.83 14.87
C LEU A 161 3.66 -7.93 13.95
N GLN A 162 2.51 -8.50 14.28
CA GLN A 162 1.85 -9.51 13.43
C GLN A 162 1.51 -8.91 12.06
N PHE A 163 0.95 -7.71 12.03
CA PHE A 163 0.66 -6.99 10.79
C PHE A 163 1.94 -6.76 9.96
N LEU A 164 3.02 -6.27 10.57
CA LEU A 164 4.28 -6.02 9.85
C LEU A 164 4.88 -7.33 9.29
N ASN A 165 4.81 -8.43 10.04
CA ASN A 165 5.26 -9.73 9.56
C ASN A 165 4.44 -10.22 8.35
N LYS A 166 3.11 -10.10 8.42
CA LYS A 166 2.23 -10.44 7.28
C LYS A 166 2.47 -9.52 6.08
N PHE A 167 2.70 -8.23 6.32
CA PHE A 167 3.01 -7.27 5.26
C PHE A 167 4.35 -7.60 4.57
N MET A 168 5.38 -7.98 5.34
CA MET A 168 6.64 -8.46 4.76
C MET A 168 6.43 -9.71 3.92
N ASP A 169 5.63 -10.67 4.38
CA ASP A 169 5.36 -11.90 3.64
C ASP A 169 4.58 -11.62 2.34
N LEU A 170 3.58 -10.74 2.40
CA LEU A 170 2.87 -10.24 1.22
C LEU A 170 3.86 -9.68 0.19
N PHE A 171 4.69 -8.71 0.57
CA PHE A 171 5.60 -8.01 -0.34
C PHE A 171 6.76 -8.86 -0.86
N ARG A 172 7.11 -9.96 -0.18
CA ARG A 172 8.05 -10.96 -0.70
C ARG A 172 7.46 -11.76 -1.86
N ASN A 173 6.15 -11.93 -1.87
CA ASN A 173 5.47 -12.87 -2.77
C ASN A 173 4.60 -12.19 -3.84
N ILE A 174 4.39 -10.86 -3.77
CA ILE A 174 3.70 -10.13 -4.85
C ILE A 174 4.49 -10.18 -6.16
N LYS A 175 3.75 -10.13 -7.26
CA LYS A 175 4.30 -10.05 -8.61
C LYS A 175 3.76 -8.81 -9.31
N ILE A 176 4.63 -8.07 -10.00
CA ILE A 176 4.30 -6.75 -10.55
C ILE A 176 4.35 -6.77 -12.08
N GLY A 177 3.33 -6.18 -12.68
CA GLY A 177 3.14 -6.06 -14.12
C GLY A 177 2.76 -7.38 -14.80
N TYR A 178 2.49 -7.29 -16.11
CA TYR A 178 2.11 -8.45 -16.93
C TYR A 178 3.19 -9.55 -16.99
N LYS A 179 4.48 -9.17 -16.85
CA LYS A 179 5.60 -10.12 -16.77
C LYS A 179 5.67 -10.84 -15.41
N LYS A 180 4.85 -10.45 -14.44
CA LYS A 180 4.73 -11.06 -13.11
C LYS A 180 6.10 -11.22 -12.42
N THR A 181 6.92 -10.18 -12.49
CA THR A 181 8.25 -10.15 -11.86
C THR A 181 8.17 -9.52 -10.48
N TRP A 182 8.96 -10.02 -9.53
CA TRP A 182 9.19 -9.31 -8.28
C TRP A 182 10.02 -8.06 -8.53
N LYS A 183 9.69 -6.94 -7.88
CA LYS A 183 10.48 -5.70 -7.92
C LYS A 183 10.71 -5.19 -6.49
N PRO A 184 11.90 -4.62 -6.21
CA PRO A 184 12.15 -3.92 -4.97
C PRO A 184 11.37 -2.59 -5.00
N CYS A 185 10.12 -2.62 -4.52
CA CYS A 185 9.25 -1.45 -4.42
C CYS A 185 9.39 -0.82 -3.05
#